data_AF-A0A9P8FRW1-F1
#
_entry.id   AF-A0A9P8FRW1-F1
#
_cell.length_a   1.000
_cell.length_b   1.000
_cell.length_c   1.000
_cell.angle_alpha   90.00
_cell.angle_beta   90.00
_cell.angle_gamma   90.00
#
_symmetry.space_group_name_H-M   'P 1'
#
loop_
_entity.id
_entity.type
_entity.pdbx_description
1 polymer ?
#
loop_
_entity_poly.entity_id
_entity_poly.type
_entity_poly.pdbx_seq_one_letter_code
_entity_poly.pdbx_strand_id
1 'polypeptide(L)'
;MEDAQHGARFVIIGGSSAAIKTAHGILKRIPKAHVTLINPSSKFFYNIASARILAKPNAFRPEQYLANIPSPLARHGLTSFLFVEGLATAIDEQHRVVKLANLDKIPYDYLVIASGSTTQSTEGLDSDMAPWKARQDGQTLERIMESQKNIAIARDVVNCGARSVGVEFKIC
;
A
#
# COMPACT_ATOMS: atom_id res chain seq x y z
N MET A 1 -35.14 19.53 -15.69
CA MET A 1 -33.93 19.93 -14.94
C MET A 1 -32.93 18.83 -15.18
N GLU A 2 -31.97 19.10 -16.05
CA GLU A 2 -30.98 18.14 -16.52
C GLU A 2 -29.96 17.96 -15.40
N ASP A 3 -29.97 16.80 -14.74
CA ASP A 3 -28.92 16.44 -13.80
C ASP A 3 -27.60 16.48 -14.55
N ALA A 4 -26.74 17.44 -14.21
CA ALA A 4 -25.37 17.48 -14.69
C ALA A 4 -24.70 16.19 -14.23
N GLN A 5 -24.67 15.18 -15.10
CA GLN A 5 -24.19 13.84 -14.80
C GLN A 5 -22.69 13.90 -14.48
N HIS A 6 -22.36 14.13 -13.21
CA HIS A 6 -21.02 13.93 -12.69
C HIS A 6 -20.64 12.48 -12.96
N GLY A 7 -19.44 12.29 -13.49
CA GLY A 7 -18.90 10.95 -13.70
C GLY A 7 -18.78 10.20 -12.37
N ALA A 8 -18.99 8.88 -12.39
CA ALA A 8 -19.01 8.05 -11.19
C ALA A 8 -17.69 8.17 -10.39
N ARG A 9 -17.80 8.41 -9.09
CA ARG A 9 -16.66 8.56 -8.17
C ARG A 9 -16.33 7.23 -7.51
N PHE A 10 -15.15 6.73 -7.83
CA PHE A 10 -14.59 5.52 -7.24
C PHE A 10 -13.54 5.92 -6.21
N VAL A 11 -13.70 5.46 -4.98
CA VAL A 11 -12.65 5.57 -3.95
C VAL A 11 -12.02 4.20 -3.77
N ILE A 12 -10.69 4.16 -3.79
CA ILE A 12 -9.90 2.95 -3.60
C ILE A 12 -9.02 3.15 -2.36
N ILE A 13 -9.18 2.30 -1.35
CA ILE A 13 -8.34 2.29 -0.16
C ILE A 13 -7.19 1.31 -0.38
N GLY A 14 -5.96 1.80 -0.30
CA GLY A 14 -4.72 1.04 -0.43
C GLY A 14 -4.00 1.26 -1.75
N GLY A 15 -2.67 1.16 -1.71
CA GLY A 15 -1.77 1.30 -2.86
C GLY A 15 -1.16 -0.01 -3.35
N SER A 16 -1.83 -1.14 -3.14
CA SER A 16 -1.34 -2.48 -3.51
C SER A 16 -1.46 -2.78 -5.02
N SER A 17 -0.92 -3.92 -5.47
CA SER A 17 -1.10 -4.35 -6.86
C SER A 17 -2.56 -4.54 -7.25
N ALA A 18 -3.43 -4.91 -6.31
CA ALA A 18 -4.87 -5.01 -6.55
C ALA A 18 -5.47 -3.62 -6.79
N ALA A 19 -5.14 -2.64 -5.95
CA ALA A 19 -5.61 -1.27 -6.08
C ALA A 19 -5.18 -0.63 -7.41
N ILE A 20 -3.90 -0.75 -7.77
CA ILE A 20 -3.35 -0.15 -9.01
C ILE A 20 -4.02 -0.78 -10.25
N LYS A 21 -4.19 -2.12 -10.26
CA LYS A 21 -4.86 -2.82 -11.37
C LYS A 21 -6.33 -2.43 -11.48
N THR A 22 -7.04 -2.32 -10.36
CA THR A 22 -8.44 -1.89 -10.32
C THR A 22 -8.59 -0.45 -10.78
N ALA A 23 -7.76 0.47 -10.29
CA ALA A 23 -7.73 1.87 -10.72
C ALA A 23 -7.54 1.98 -12.24
N HIS A 24 -6.52 1.29 -12.77
CA HIS A 24 -6.26 1.27 -14.21
C HIS A 24 -7.43 0.69 -15.01
N GLY A 25 -8.05 -0.39 -14.51
CA GLY A 25 -9.22 -1.00 -15.13
C GLY A 25 -10.42 -0.06 -15.20
N ILE A 26 -10.71 0.66 -14.10
CA ILE A 26 -11.79 1.65 -14.02
C ILE A 26 -11.54 2.79 -15.01
N LEU A 27 -10.36 3.43 -14.91
CA LEU A 27 -9.98 4.57 -15.76
C LEU A 27 -9.97 4.25 -17.25
N LYS A 28 -9.73 2.97 -17.61
CA LYS A 28 -9.73 2.52 -19.01
C LYS A 28 -11.11 2.15 -19.54
N ARG A 29 -12.00 1.63 -18.70
CA ARG A 29 -13.27 0.99 -19.14
C ARG A 29 -14.51 1.81 -18.86
N ILE A 30 -14.47 2.74 -17.90
CA ILE A 30 -15.64 3.51 -17.48
C ILE A 30 -15.44 4.97 -17.91
N PRO A 31 -16.14 5.44 -18.95
CA PRO A 31 -16.04 6.82 -19.40
C PRO A 31 -16.40 7.80 -18.29
N LYS A 32 -15.66 8.92 -18.21
CA LYS A 32 -15.85 9.99 -17.23
C LYS A 32 -15.67 9.56 -15.76
N ALA A 33 -15.24 8.33 -15.45
CA ALA A 33 -15.00 7.92 -14.07
C ALA A 33 -13.91 8.77 -13.42
N HIS A 34 -14.14 9.13 -12.16
CA HIS A 34 -13.13 9.75 -11.32
C HIS A 34 -12.66 8.75 -10.26
N VAL A 35 -11.37 8.48 -10.21
CA VAL A 35 -10.76 7.55 -9.23
C VAL A 35 -9.94 8.34 -8.23
N THR A 36 -10.30 8.24 -6.95
CA THR A 36 -9.47 8.68 -5.83
C THR A 36 -8.83 7.47 -5.17
N LEU A 37 -7.49 7.39 -5.19
CA LEU A 37 -6.74 6.32 -4.55
C LEU A 37 -6.07 6.87 -3.27
N ILE A 38 -6.41 6.30 -2.13
CA ILE A 38 -5.93 6.69 -0.81
C ILE A 38 -4.90 5.68 -0.34
N ASN A 39 -3.68 6.12 0.01
CA ASN A 39 -2.67 5.26 0.60
C ASN A 39 -1.75 6.05 1.55
N PRO A 40 -1.25 5.48 2.66
CA PRO A 40 -0.42 6.23 3.62
C PRO A 40 0.92 6.72 3.08
N SER A 41 1.37 6.20 1.93
CA SER A 41 2.59 6.63 1.25
C SER A 41 2.38 6.59 -0.26
N SER A 42 3.03 7.48 -1.00
CA SER A 42 3.11 7.41 -2.46
C SER A 42 3.96 6.25 -3.01
N LYS A 43 4.56 5.43 -2.14
CA LYS A 43 5.41 4.28 -2.53
C LYS A 43 4.63 2.97 -2.51
N PHE A 44 4.65 2.26 -3.64
CA PHE A 44 4.24 0.86 -3.76
C PHE A 44 5.38 -0.03 -3.30
N PHE A 45 5.14 -0.80 -2.24
CA PHE A 45 6.09 -1.82 -1.79
C PHE A 45 5.80 -3.17 -2.44
N TYR A 46 6.78 -3.71 -3.17
CA TYR A 46 6.72 -5.05 -3.75
C TYR A 46 6.97 -6.12 -2.67
N ASN A 47 5.96 -6.29 -1.81
CA ASN A 47 6.02 -7.14 -0.63
C ASN A 47 6.25 -8.64 -0.91
N ILE A 48 6.06 -9.10 -2.14
CA ILE A 48 6.40 -10.48 -2.55
C ILE A 48 7.91 -10.72 -2.40
N ALA A 49 8.74 -9.71 -2.66
CA ALA A 49 10.19 -9.82 -2.49
C ALA A 49 10.67 -9.53 -1.05
N SER A 50 9.77 -9.19 -0.13
CA SER A 50 10.13 -8.71 1.23
C SER A 50 11.09 -9.65 1.96
N ALA A 51 10.89 -10.97 1.87
CA ALA A 51 11.77 -11.95 2.49
C ALA A 51 13.22 -11.87 1.99
N ARG A 52 13.40 -11.73 0.68
CA ARG A 52 14.74 -11.60 0.07
C ARG A 52 15.34 -10.22 0.34
N ILE A 53 14.52 -9.18 0.37
CA ILE A 53 14.95 -7.81 0.69
C ILE A 53 15.51 -7.79 2.11
N LEU A 54 14.81 -8.38 3.08
CA LEU A 54 15.24 -8.41 4.48
C LEU A 54 16.48 -9.29 4.69
N ALA A 55 16.51 -10.47 4.08
CA ALA A 55 17.64 -11.40 4.26
C ALA A 55 18.91 -11.00 3.49
N LYS A 56 18.79 -10.24 2.38
CA LYS A 56 19.90 -9.92 1.47
C LYS A 56 19.92 -8.43 1.13
N PRO A 57 20.46 -7.57 2.00
CA PRO A 57 20.40 -6.10 1.83
C PRO A 57 21.02 -5.60 0.52
N ASN A 58 22.05 -6.30 0.01
CA ASN A 58 22.75 -5.91 -1.21
C ASN A 58 22.16 -6.52 -2.49
N ALA A 59 21.10 -7.34 -2.41
CA ALA A 59 20.53 -8.01 -3.58
C ALA A 59 19.64 -7.08 -4.42
N PHE A 60 19.07 -6.03 -3.81
CA PHE A 60 18.15 -5.11 -4.46
C PHE A 60 18.41 -3.67 -4.03
N ARG A 61 18.28 -2.74 -4.97
CA ARG A 61 18.22 -1.30 -4.65
C ARG A 61 16.78 -0.90 -4.29
N PRO A 62 16.57 0.11 -3.42
CA PRO A 62 15.24 0.56 -3.02
C PRO A 62 14.26 0.80 -4.18
N GLU A 63 14.72 1.35 -5.29
CA GLU A 63 13.89 1.68 -6.45
C GLU A 63 13.33 0.44 -7.17
N GLN A 64 13.93 -0.74 -6.95
CA GLN A 64 13.46 -1.99 -7.52
C GLN A 64 12.26 -2.59 -6.77
N TYR A 65 12.03 -2.18 -5.52
CA TYR A 65 10.94 -2.69 -4.69
C TYR A 65 10.05 -1.59 -4.07
N LEU A 66 10.40 -0.32 -4.25
CA LEU A 66 9.59 0.85 -3.91
C LEU A 66 9.32 1.69 -5.16
N ALA A 67 8.20 1.42 -5.84
CA ALA A 67 7.78 2.16 -7.03
C ALA A 67 6.87 3.34 -6.64
N ASN A 68 6.75 4.35 -7.50
CA ASN A 68 5.81 5.46 -7.29
C ASN A 68 4.39 5.04 -7.74
N ILE A 69 3.41 5.08 -6.84
CA ILE A 69 2.00 4.70 -7.12
C ILE A 69 1.34 5.66 -8.12
N PRO A 70 1.44 7.01 -7.96
CA PRO A 70 0.77 7.93 -8.87
C PRO A 70 1.26 7.85 -10.32
N SER A 71 2.56 7.66 -10.55
CA SER A 71 3.21 7.76 -11.85
C SER A 71 2.50 7.00 -13.00
N PRO A 72 2.19 5.69 -12.88
CA PRO A 72 1.50 4.96 -13.95
C PRO A 72 0.06 5.43 -14.19
N LEU A 73 -0.59 6.06 -13.21
CA LEU A 73 -1.98 6.50 -13.27
C LEU A 73 -2.11 7.98 -13.66
N ALA A 74 -1.07 8.78 -13.45
CA ALA A 74 -1.04 10.21 -13.76
C ALA A 74 -1.32 10.53 -15.24
N ARG A 75 -1.02 9.60 -16.15
CA ARG A 75 -1.31 9.72 -17.60
C ARG A 75 -2.80 9.94 -17.92
N HIS A 76 -3.71 9.65 -16.98
CA HIS A 76 -5.14 9.86 -17.15
C HIS A 76 -5.59 11.30 -16.81
N GLY A 77 -4.68 12.15 -16.30
CA GLY A 77 -4.96 13.54 -15.94
C GLY A 77 -5.68 13.69 -14.60
N LEU A 78 -5.51 14.86 -13.98
CA LEU A 78 -6.08 15.18 -12.65
C LEU A 78 -7.61 15.21 -12.62
N THR A 79 -8.25 15.38 -13.78
CA THR A 79 -9.71 15.33 -13.91
C THR A 79 -10.27 13.93 -13.68
N SER A 80 -9.50 12.89 -14.01
CA SER A 80 -9.95 11.49 -13.91
C SER A 80 -9.32 10.75 -12.74
N PHE A 81 -8.14 11.17 -12.26
CA PHE A 81 -7.42 10.49 -11.21
C PHE A 81 -6.85 11.46 -10.17
N LEU A 82 -7.07 11.13 -8.89
CA LEU A 82 -6.48 11.80 -7.75
C LEU A 82 -5.82 10.77 -6.84
N PHE A 83 -4.55 11.02 -6.50
CA PHE A 83 -3.88 10.29 -5.42
C PHE A 83 -3.94 11.12 -4.14
N VAL A 84 -4.35 10.48 -3.04
CA VAL A 84 -4.38 11.07 -1.70
C VAL A 84 -3.41 10.31 -0.83
N GLU A 85 -2.32 10.98 -0.43
CA GLU A 85 -1.42 10.43 0.57
C GLU A 85 -2.05 10.59 1.96
N GLY A 86 -2.56 9.50 2.52
CA GLY A 86 -3.31 9.53 3.77
C GLY A 86 -3.73 8.15 4.25
N LEU A 87 -3.99 8.05 5.56
CA LEU A 87 -4.44 6.82 6.21
C LEU A 87 -5.96 6.85 6.37
N ALA A 88 -6.66 5.93 5.69
CA ALA A 88 -8.09 5.71 5.93
C ALA A 88 -8.29 5.00 7.28
N THR A 89 -9.13 5.56 8.14
CA THR A 89 -9.35 5.08 9.51
C THR A 89 -10.76 4.53 9.73
N ALA A 90 -11.74 4.98 8.95
CA ALA A 90 -13.10 4.47 9.02
C ALA A 90 -13.85 4.62 7.69
N ILE A 91 -14.87 3.79 7.50
CA ILE A 91 -15.84 3.88 6.41
C ILE A 91 -17.18 4.22 7.04
N ASP A 92 -17.83 5.27 6.54
CA ASP A 92 -19.17 5.67 6.95
C ASP A 92 -20.12 5.33 5.79
N GLU A 93 -20.73 4.16 5.87
CA GLU A 93 -21.58 3.61 4.80
C GLU A 93 -22.87 4.40 4.62
N GLN A 94 -23.43 4.94 5.72
CA GLN A 94 -24.66 5.74 5.69
C GLN A 94 -24.47 7.02 4.88
N HIS A 95 -23.35 7.72 5.07
CA HIS A 95 -23.04 8.95 4.36
C HIS A 95 -22.18 8.73 3.11
N ARG A 96 -21.77 7.48 2.83
CA ARG A 96 -20.87 7.08 1.74
C ARG A 96 -19.59 7.91 1.69
N VAL A 97 -18.91 8.00 2.84
CA VAL A 97 -17.60 8.68 2.95
C VAL A 97 -16.55 7.78 3.58
N VAL A 98 -15.30 7.90 3.10
CA VAL A 98 -14.12 7.37 3.78
C VAL A 98 -13.54 8.47 4.67
N LYS A 99 -13.31 8.17 5.94
CA LYS A 99 -12.69 9.07 6.91
C LYS A 99 -11.18 8.81 6.94
N LEU A 100 -10.40 9.88 6.87
CA LEU A 100 -8.95 9.84 6.97
C LEU A 100 -8.50 10.22 8.39
N ALA A 101 -7.27 9.84 8.74
CA ALA A 101 -6.65 10.17 10.03
C ALA A 101 -6.53 11.69 10.28
N ASN A 102 -6.40 12.48 9.21
CA ASN A 102 -6.36 13.95 9.27
C ASN A 102 -7.76 14.61 9.33
N LEU A 103 -8.81 13.83 9.60
CA LEU A 103 -10.21 14.24 9.67
C LEU A 103 -10.88 14.58 8.32
N ASP A 104 -10.17 14.46 7.20
CA ASP A 104 -10.76 14.61 5.89
C ASP A 104 -11.78 13.51 5.60
N LYS A 105 -12.79 13.86 4.80
CA LYS A 105 -13.85 12.95 4.36
C LYS A 105 -13.87 12.89 2.84
N ILE A 106 -13.66 11.71 2.30
CA ILE A 106 -13.67 11.47 0.85
C ILE A 106 -14.98 10.78 0.46
N PRO A 107 -15.90 11.48 -0.23
CA PRO A 107 -17.16 10.90 -0.65
C PRO A 107 -16.98 9.95 -1.84
N TYR A 108 -17.81 8.91 -1.90
CA TYR A 108 -17.75 7.91 -2.97
C TYR A 108 -19.14 7.51 -3.46
N ASP A 109 -19.21 7.07 -4.72
CA ASP A 109 -20.36 6.32 -5.24
C ASP A 109 -20.07 4.82 -5.20
N TYR A 110 -18.80 4.45 -5.44
CA TYR A 110 -18.30 3.09 -5.36
C TYR A 110 -17.02 3.06 -4.51
N LEU A 111 -16.94 2.08 -3.60
CA LEU A 111 -15.80 1.87 -2.72
C LEU A 111 -15.10 0.55 -3.06
N VAL A 112 -13.78 0.60 -3.19
CA VAL A 112 -12.91 -0.57 -3.34
C VAL A 112 -11.96 -0.64 -2.15
N ILE A 113 -12.01 -1.75 -1.40
CA ILE A 113 -11.10 -2.00 -0.28
C ILE A 113 -9.97 -2.92 -0.78
N ALA A 114 -8.77 -2.34 -0.93
CA ALA A 114 -7.57 -3.02 -1.41
C ALA A 114 -6.36 -2.71 -0.50
N SER A 115 -6.62 -2.49 0.80
CA SER A 115 -5.65 -2.13 1.85
C SER A 115 -4.64 -3.22 2.17
N GLY A 116 -4.93 -4.47 1.79
CA GLY A 116 -4.07 -5.61 2.06
C GLY A 116 -4.19 -6.10 3.51
N SER A 117 -3.11 -6.70 4.01
CA SER A 117 -3.00 -7.23 5.37
C SER A 117 -1.77 -6.67 6.08
N THR A 118 -1.81 -6.67 7.41
CA THR A 118 -0.65 -6.42 8.27
C THR A 118 -0.40 -7.65 9.17
N THR A 119 0.75 -7.68 9.84
CA THR A 119 1.14 -8.73 10.78
C THR A 119 1.77 -8.09 12.02
N GLN A 120 1.71 -8.76 13.17
CA GLN A 120 2.34 -8.26 14.39
C GLN A 120 3.84 -7.96 14.19
N SER A 121 4.56 -8.84 13.49
CA SER A 121 5.98 -8.61 13.17
C SER A 121 6.22 -7.40 12.25
N THR A 122 5.30 -7.07 11.34
CA THR A 122 5.39 -5.83 10.53
C THR A 122 5.33 -4.59 11.42
N GLU A 123 4.57 -4.67 12.51
CA GLU A 123 4.41 -3.59 13.48
C GLU A 123 5.42 -3.66 14.63
N GLY A 124 6.31 -4.68 14.66
CA GLY A 124 7.24 -4.90 15.77
C GLY A 124 6.52 -5.25 17.08
N LEU A 125 5.35 -5.88 16.99
CA LEU A 125 4.59 -6.39 18.13
C LEU A 125 4.97 -7.85 18.34
N ASP A 126 5.27 -8.23 19.59
CA ASP A 126 5.63 -9.58 20.03
C ASP A 126 6.87 -10.21 19.34
N SER A 127 7.61 -9.43 18.54
CA SER A 127 8.90 -9.81 17.94
C SER A 127 9.71 -8.57 17.55
N ASP A 128 10.97 -8.77 17.15
CA ASP A 128 11.69 -7.75 16.40
C ASP A 128 10.90 -7.36 15.13
N MET A 129 11.01 -6.09 14.75
CA MET A 129 10.33 -5.58 13.57
C MET A 129 10.86 -6.25 12.31
N ALA A 130 9.93 -6.78 11.51
CA ALA A 130 10.20 -7.37 10.21
C ALA A 130 9.12 -6.90 9.21
N PRO A 131 9.41 -5.90 8.36
CA PRO A 131 8.43 -5.28 7.46
C PRO A 131 8.14 -6.19 6.25
N TRP A 132 7.43 -7.30 6.48
CA TRP A 132 6.93 -8.18 5.42
C TRP A 132 5.88 -7.52 4.52
N LYS A 133 5.28 -6.43 5.01
CA LYS A 133 4.21 -5.66 4.37
C LYS A 133 4.54 -4.17 4.46
N ALA A 134 3.87 -3.37 3.64
CA ALA A 134 3.99 -1.92 3.70
C ALA A 134 3.46 -1.42 5.05
N ARG A 135 4.11 -0.39 5.60
CA ARG A 135 3.70 0.19 6.88
C ARG A 135 2.63 1.25 6.72
N GLN A 136 1.76 1.34 7.74
CA GLN A 136 0.70 2.34 7.80
C GLN A 136 1.23 3.75 8.12
N ASP A 137 2.42 3.87 8.69
CA ASP A 137 3.09 5.15 8.96
C ASP A 137 3.88 5.71 7.77
N GLY A 138 3.87 5.01 6.63
CA GLY A 138 4.59 5.39 5.41
C GLY A 138 6.11 5.15 5.44
N GLN A 139 6.69 4.75 6.57
CA GLN A 139 8.15 4.64 6.77
C GLN A 139 8.69 3.24 6.41
N THR A 140 8.23 2.68 5.29
CA THR A 140 8.55 1.29 4.94
C THR A 140 10.05 1.08 4.66
N LEU A 141 10.72 2.06 4.02
CA LEU A 141 12.14 1.93 3.67
C LEU A 141 13.04 1.98 4.90
N GLU A 142 12.77 2.92 5.79
CA GLU A 142 13.50 3.15 7.03
C GLU A 142 13.45 1.89 7.89
N ARG A 143 12.27 1.26 8.01
CA ARG A 143 12.12 0.01 8.76
C ARG A 143 12.79 -1.18 8.09
N ILE A 144 12.81 -1.25 6.75
CA ILE A 144 13.58 -2.28 6.05
C ILE A 144 15.07 -2.16 6.40
N MET A 145 15.63 -0.95 6.34
CA MET A 145 17.04 -0.72 6.66
C MET A 145 17.37 -1.02 8.13
N GLU A 146 16.48 -0.63 9.05
CA GLU A 146 16.60 -0.95 10.48
C GLU A 146 16.59 -2.46 10.73
N SER A 147 15.61 -3.18 10.15
CA SER A 147 15.54 -4.63 10.26
C SER A 147 16.77 -5.33 9.65
N GLN A 148 17.26 -4.87 8.51
CA GLN A 148 18.49 -5.40 7.90
C GLN A 148 19.71 -5.22 8.81
N LYS A 149 19.84 -4.06 9.47
CA LYS A 149 20.90 -3.81 10.44
C LYS A 149 20.78 -4.74 11.65
N ASN A 150 19.57 -4.91 12.18
CA ASN A 150 19.32 -5.78 13.33
C ASN A 150 19.63 -7.25 12.99
N ILE A 151 19.23 -7.71 11.82
CA ILE A 151 19.56 -9.06 11.31
C ILE A 151 21.09 -9.23 11.19
N ALA A 152 21.82 -8.22 10.70
CA ALA A 152 23.26 -8.32 10.48
C ALA A 152 24.09 -8.44 11.78
N ILE A 153 23.59 -7.90 12.89
CA ILE A 153 24.26 -7.98 14.21
C ILE A 153 23.73 -9.11 15.09
N ALA A 154 22.65 -9.77 14.67
CA ALA A 154 22.04 -10.85 15.42
C ALA A 154 22.97 -12.07 15.46
N ARG A 155 23.10 -12.68 16.64
CA ARG A 155 23.81 -13.96 16.80
C ARG A 155 22.93 -15.13 16.37
N ASP A 156 21.66 -15.05 16.73
CA ASP A 156 20.65 -16.07 16.49
C ASP A 156 19.43 -15.42 15.85
N VAL A 157 18.90 -16.07 14.80
CA VAL A 157 17.64 -15.66 14.18
C VAL A 157 16.69 -16.85 14.16
N VAL A 158 15.57 -16.71 14.85
CA VAL A 158 14.52 -17.74 14.91
C VAL A 158 13.41 -17.36 13.95
N ASN A 159 13.18 -18.21 12.95
CA ASN A 159 12.07 -18.05 12.01
C ASN A 159 10.87 -18.89 12.43
N CYS A 160 9.86 -18.24 13.01
CA CYS A 160 8.63 -18.87 13.51
C CYS A 160 7.59 -19.15 12.40
N GLY A 161 8.02 -19.78 11.29
CA GLY A 161 7.10 -20.20 10.24
C GLY A 161 7.79 -20.77 9.00
N ALA A 162 7.40 -21.98 8.57
CA ALA A 162 8.00 -22.68 7.43
C ALA A 162 7.12 -22.66 6.16
N ARG A 163 6.23 -21.66 6.01
CA ARG A 163 5.48 -21.43 4.77
C ARG A 163 6.31 -20.61 3.77
N SER A 164 5.76 -20.31 2.59
CA SER A 164 6.47 -19.65 1.49
C SER A 164 7.35 -18.46 1.92
N VAL A 165 6.80 -17.49 2.68
CA VAL A 165 7.56 -16.33 3.17
C VAL A 165 8.76 -16.76 4.02
N GLY A 166 8.56 -17.70 4.95
CA GLY A 166 9.63 -18.16 5.83
C GLY A 166 10.67 -19.02 5.12
N VAL A 167 10.28 -19.83 4.12
CA VAL A 167 11.22 -20.59 3.29
C VAL A 167 12.08 -19.67 2.43
N GLU A 168 11.51 -18.57 1.93
CA GLU A 168 12.27 -17.56 1.19
C GLU A 168 13.17 -16.70 2.08
N PHE A 169 12.81 -16.55 3.36
CA PHE A 169 13.61 -15.82 4.35
C PHE A 169 14.78 -16.68 4.83
N LYS A 170 15.82 -16.74 3.99
CA LYS A 170 17.04 -17.49 4.25
C LYS A 170 18.22 -16.54 4.45
N ILE A 171 18.65 -16.44 5.71
CA ILE A 171 19.87 -15.72 6.12
C ILE A 171 21.01 -16.75 6.03
N CYS A 172 21.87 -16.61 5.03
CA CYS A 172 23.07 -17.44 4.83
C CYS A 172 24.18 -16.55 4.29
#